data_AF-A0A918VL06-F1
#
_entry.id   AF-A0A918VL06-F1
#
_cell.length_a   1.000
_cell.length_b   1.000
_cell.length_c   1.000
_cell.angle_alpha   90.00
_cell.angle_beta   90.00
_cell.angle_gamma   90.00
#
_symmetry.space_group_name_H-M   'P 1'
#
loop_
_entity.id
_entity.type
_entity.pdbx_description
1 polymer ?
#
loop_
_entity_poly.entity_id
_entity_poly.type
_entity_poly.pdbx_seq_one_letter_code
_entity_poly.pdbx_strand_id
1 'polypeptide(L)'
;MVIMIHNTQIKLLFVSLLLVAPAHSAEWNITQSTALRNAPTMTQVNSANAKQAINGISVDLANDDVVNSLQNTLFGFSSITMTQSGVDGNSSVQAVNLMEGRSIQNALQATTGFSSVTMTQDADLGGSNTQAANYAKADQSIENLAQSAVGNRWNAAPQAAGSVQALNYAEASQYYGVIAQSAILFKLNANLSAGELRVNSIQGGTGSAGLLVQSSFIKRVSTQGRGVLSINHVAP
;
A
#
# COMPACT_ATOMS: atom_id res chain seq x y z
N MET A 1 5.79 -12.51 57.53
CA MET A 1 4.94 -11.35 57.84
C MET A 1 3.80 -11.33 56.83
N VAL A 2 2.60 -11.72 57.27
CA VAL A 2 1.40 -11.84 56.45
C VAL A 2 0.61 -10.55 56.63
N ILE A 3 0.37 -9.81 55.55
CA ILE A 3 -0.49 -8.63 55.56
C ILE A 3 -1.90 -9.11 55.21
N MET A 4 -2.79 -9.03 56.20
CA MET A 4 -4.21 -9.37 56.10
C MET A 4 -4.98 -8.09 55.75
N ILE A 5 -5.52 -8.01 54.52
CA ILE A 5 -6.31 -6.85 54.07
C ILE A 5 -7.77 -7.06 54.49
N HIS A 6 -8.30 -6.12 55.27
CA HIS A 6 -9.70 -6.07 55.68
C HIS A 6 -10.59 -5.62 54.52
N ASN A 7 -11.63 -6.39 54.26
CA ASN A 7 -12.55 -6.23 53.15
C ASN A 7 -13.62 -5.17 53.51
N THR A 8 -13.53 -3.98 52.93
CA THR A 8 -14.53 -2.91 53.11
C THR A 8 -15.37 -2.84 51.84
N GLN A 9 -16.62 -3.29 51.91
CA GLN A 9 -17.57 -3.26 50.79
C GLN A 9 -18.00 -1.81 50.50
N ILE A 10 -17.43 -1.22 49.44
CA ILE A 10 -17.93 0.03 48.85
C ILE A 10 -19.07 -0.35 47.89
N LYS A 11 -20.31 0.03 48.23
CA LYS A 11 -21.44 -0.06 47.31
C LYS A 11 -21.33 1.06 46.27
N LEU A 12 -20.72 0.75 45.12
CA LEU A 12 -20.78 1.60 43.94
C LEU A 12 -22.17 1.46 43.30
N LEU A 13 -23.00 2.50 43.42
CA LEU A 13 -24.22 2.63 42.63
C LEU A 13 -23.81 3.01 41.20
N PHE A 14 -23.75 2.04 40.30
CA PHE A 14 -23.63 2.29 38.87
C PHE A 14 -24.98 2.83 38.35
N VAL A 15 -25.08 4.14 38.18
CA VAL A 15 -26.09 4.74 37.32
C VAL A 15 -25.59 4.57 35.89
N SER A 16 -26.10 3.56 35.19
CA SER A 16 -25.86 3.37 33.76
C SER A 16 -26.53 4.50 32.97
N LEU A 17 -25.84 5.62 32.81
CA LEU A 17 -26.17 6.60 31.78
C LEU A 17 -25.75 5.97 30.44
N LEU A 18 -26.72 5.44 29.69
CA LEU A 18 -26.51 5.05 28.29
C LEU A 18 -26.29 6.32 27.45
N LEU A 19 -25.08 6.87 27.51
CA LEU A 19 -24.60 7.80 26.51
C LEU A 19 -24.23 6.96 25.29
N VAL A 20 -25.16 6.88 24.34
CA VAL A 20 -24.83 6.47 22.97
C VAL A 20 -24.00 7.60 22.37
N ALA A 21 -22.72 7.65 22.69
CA ALA A 21 -21.77 8.39 21.89
C ALA A 21 -21.67 7.64 20.55
N PRO A 22 -21.85 8.31 19.40
CA PRO A 22 -21.47 7.67 18.14
C PRO A 22 -20.00 7.27 18.26
N ALA A 23 -19.67 6.04 17.88
CA ALA A 23 -18.28 5.62 17.74
C ALA A 23 -17.64 6.55 16.71
N HIS A 24 -16.92 7.57 17.18
CA HIS A 24 -16.16 8.44 16.30
C HIS A 24 -15.00 7.62 15.76
N SER A 25 -14.87 7.59 14.43
CA SER A 25 -13.67 7.09 13.77
C SER A 25 -12.46 7.85 14.33
N ALA A 26 -11.41 7.13 14.75
CA ALA A 26 -10.19 7.81 15.14
C ALA A 26 -9.50 8.34 13.88
N GLU A 27 -9.13 9.62 13.90
CA GLU A 27 -8.37 10.24 12.81
C GLU A 27 -6.88 10.19 13.14
N TRP A 28 -6.09 9.56 12.26
CA TRP A 28 -4.65 9.41 12.40
C TRP A 28 -3.92 10.35 11.45
N ASN A 29 -3.13 11.27 12.01
CA ASN A 29 -2.22 12.14 11.26
C ASN A 29 -0.77 11.70 11.51
N ILE A 30 -0.17 11.05 10.52
CA ILE A 30 1.15 10.43 10.64
C ILE A 30 2.08 10.96 9.54
N THR A 31 3.23 11.50 9.95
CA THR A 31 4.34 11.82 9.06
C THR A 31 5.50 10.88 9.36
N GLN A 32 5.88 10.06 8.38
CA GLN A 32 7.00 9.12 8.50
C GLN A 32 7.93 9.23 7.29
N SER A 33 9.23 9.24 7.57
CA SER A 33 10.25 9.14 6.53
C SER A 33 11.30 8.08 6.85
N THR A 34 11.67 7.31 5.84
CA THR A 34 12.69 6.26 5.93
C THR A 34 13.78 6.54 4.89
N ALA A 35 15.04 6.53 5.32
CA ALA A 35 16.19 6.67 4.44
C ALA A 35 17.05 5.41 4.51
N LEU A 36 17.24 4.76 3.36
CA LEU A 36 17.98 3.52 3.24
C LEU A 36 19.24 3.78 2.41
N ARG A 37 20.39 3.40 2.96
CA ARG A 37 21.70 3.49 2.28
C ARG A 37 22.16 2.14 1.74
N ASN A 38 21.69 1.06 2.35
CA ASN A 38 21.98 -0.31 1.93
C ASN A 38 20.81 -0.85 1.10
N ALA A 39 21.06 -1.92 0.35
CA ALA A 39 20.05 -2.58 -0.45
C ALA A 39 19.16 -3.47 0.45
N PRO A 40 17.93 -3.07 0.82
CA PRO A 40 17.07 -3.96 1.57
C PRO A 40 16.61 -5.12 0.69
N THR A 41 16.37 -6.25 1.34
CA THR A 41 15.62 -7.36 0.74
C THR A 41 14.41 -7.63 1.63
N MET A 42 13.24 -7.71 1.02
CA MET A 42 12.02 -8.13 1.67
C MET A 42 11.59 -9.46 1.09
N THR A 43 11.48 -10.46 1.95
CA THR A 43 10.95 -11.77 1.60
C THR A 43 9.74 -12.03 2.48
N GLN A 44 8.58 -12.22 1.84
CA GLN A 44 7.37 -12.68 2.49
C GLN A 44 7.15 -14.14 2.06
N VAL A 45 7.11 -15.04 3.04
CA VAL A 45 6.87 -16.47 2.82
C VAL A 45 5.59 -16.87 3.55
N ASN A 46 4.66 -17.48 2.81
CA ASN A 46 3.49 -18.21 3.29
C ASN A 46 2.83 -17.65 4.55
N SER A 47 2.14 -16.53 4.38
CA SER A 47 1.51 -15.83 5.50
C SER A 47 0.18 -15.25 5.05
N ALA A 48 -0.92 -15.94 5.40
CA ALA A 48 -2.26 -15.50 5.05
C ALA A 48 -2.53 -14.07 5.52
N ASN A 49 -3.06 -13.21 4.64
CA ASN A 49 -3.42 -11.82 4.95
C ASN A 49 -2.26 -10.97 5.51
N ALA A 50 -1.02 -11.36 5.21
CA ALA A 50 0.12 -10.66 5.76
C ALA A 50 0.44 -9.39 4.98
N LYS A 51 0.88 -8.39 5.73
CA LYS A 51 1.29 -7.10 5.22
C LYS A 51 2.73 -6.87 5.63
N GLN A 52 3.60 -6.64 4.66
CA GLN A 52 5.01 -6.30 4.90
C GLN A 52 5.30 -4.97 4.21
N ALA A 53 5.87 -4.03 4.95
CA ALA A 53 6.30 -2.75 4.40
C ALA A 53 7.63 -2.29 4.97
N ILE A 54 8.38 -1.51 4.20
CA ILE A 54 9.55 -0.76 4.73
C ILE A 54 9.06 0.41 5.60
N ASN A 55 8.03 1.10 5.13
CA ASN A 55 7.45 2.28 5.75
C ASN A 55 5.91 2.13 5.71
N GLY A 56 5.29 1.78 6.84
CA GLY A 56 3.89 1.36 6.89
C GLY A 56 3.06 2.16 7.89
N ILE A 57 1.88 2.61 7.44
CA ILE A 57 0.77 3.11 8.25
C ILE A 57 -0.37 2.15 7.98
N SER A 58 -0.81 1.42 8.99
CA SER A 58 -1.96 0.51 8.89
C SER A 58 -2.78 0.71 10.15
N VAL A 59 -3.93 1.37 10.00
CA VAL A 59 -4.91 1.56 11.08
C VAL A 59 -6.08 0.61 10.86
N ASP A 60 -7.04 0.60 11.78
CA ASP A 60 -8.22 -0.26 11.64
C ASP A 60 -9.02 0.12 10.39
N LEU A 61 -8.97 -0.73 9.36
CA LEU A 61 -9.65 -0.56 8.07
C LEU A 61 -11.18 -0.40 8.22
N ALA A 62 -11.78 -0.90 9.31
CA ALA A 62 -13.22 -0.78 9.53
C ALA A 62 -13.61 0.52 10.22
N ASN A 63 -12.71 1.10 11.03
CA ASN A 63 -13.07 2.11 12.02
C ASN A 63 -12.28 3.40 11.94
N ASP A 64 -11.03 3.39 11.45
CA ASP A 64 -10.09 4.49 11.62
C ASP A 64 -9.69 5.11 10.28
N ASP A 65 -9.57 6.44 10.27
CA ASP A 65 -9.20 7.20 9.08
C ASP A 65 -7.74 7.65 9.16
N VAL A 66 -7.08 7.71 8.00
CA VAL A 66 -5.76 8.31 7.85
C VAL A 66 -5.92 9.68 7.19
N VAL A 67 -5.54 10.74 7.88
CA VAL A 67 -5.75 12.13 7.42
C VAL A 67 -4.44 12.91 7.42
N ASN A 68 -4.24 13.79 6.45
CA ASN A 68 -3.11 14.73 6.37
C ASN A 68 -1.73 14.05 6.53
N SER A 69 -1.61 12.82 6.06
CA SER A 69 -0.47 11.95 6.36
C SER A 69 0.56 11.91 5.23
N LEU A 70 1.83 11.77 5.60
CA LEU A 70 2.95 11.74 4.67
C LEU A 70 3.82 10.51 4.92
N GLN A 71 4.08 9.75 3.87
CA GLN A 71 5.10 8.69 3.85
C GLN A 71 6.14 8.95 2.77
N ASN A 72 7.40 8.98 3.16
CA ASN A 72 8.49 9.15 2.21
C ASN A 72 9.63 8.15 2.46
N THR A 73 10.01 7.41 1.42
CA THR A 73 11.16 6.49 1.47
C THR A 73 12.20 6.88 0.41
N LEU A 74 13.44 7.09 0.85
CA LEU A 74 14.58 7.48 0.03
C LEU A 74 15.66 6.38 0.01
N PHE A 75 16.09 5.95 -1.17
CA PHE A 75 17.01 4.82 -1.34
C PHE A 75 18.48 5.17 -1.57
N GLY A 76 18.88 6.44 -1.67
CA GLY A 76 20.29 6.80 -1.83
C GLY A 76 21.02 6.10 -2.99
N PHE A 77 20.29 5.74 -4.07
CA PHE A 77 20.71 4.90 -5.20
C PHE A 77 20.99 3.42 -4.88
N SER A 78 20.41 2.88 -3.81
CA SER A 78 20.45 1.43 -3.53
C SER A 78 19.39 0.64 -4.32
N SER A 79 19.61 -0.66 -4.40
CA SER A 79 18.68 -1.62 -5.01
C SER A 79 17.75 -2.21 -3.96
N ILE A 80 16.50 -2.50 -4.33
CA ILE A 80 15.51 -3.18 -3.51
C ILE A 80 15.15 -4.48 -4.21
N THR A 81 15.09 -5.57 -3.44
CA THR A 81 14.49 -6.82 -3.89
C THR A 81 13.28 -7.15 -3.02
N MET A 82 12.15 -7.38 -3.66
CA MET A 82 10.87 -7.74 -3.06
C MET A 82 10.47 -9.10 -3.63
N THR A 83 10.49 -10.12 -2.78
CA THR A 83 10.09 -11.48 -3.13
C THR A 83 8.90 -11.88 -2.28
N GLN A 84 7.86 -12.37 -2.95
CA GLN A 84 6.64 -12.83 -2.31
C GLN A 84 6.35 -14.26 -2.78
N SER A 85 6.27 -15.19 -1.83
CA SER A 85 5.88 -16.58 -2.05
C SER A 85 4.84 -17.02 -1.03
N GLY A 86 4.00 -18.00 -1.39
CA GLY A 86 2.89 -18.45 -0.56
C GLY A 86 2.11 -19.58 -1.23
N VAL A 87 1.18 -20.18 -0.48
CA VAL A 87 0.25 -21.21 -0.98
C VAL A 87 -1.15 -20.62 -1.19
N ASP A 88 -1.90 -21.27 -2.08
CA ASP A 88 -3.22 -20.88 -2.60
C ASP A 88 -4.20 -20.28 -1.59
N GLY A 89 -4.96 -19.28 -2.04
CA GLY A 89 -6.18 -18.80 -1.40
C GLY A 89 -6.09 -17.54 -0.53
N ASN A 90 -4.90 -16.99 -0.29
CA ASN A 90 -4.73 -15.80 0.56
C ASN A 90 -4.20 -14.58 -0.20
N SER A 91 -4.68 -13.39 0.16
CA SER A 91 -4.19 -12.11 -0.37
C SER A 91 -3.16 -11.52 0.58
N SER A 92 -1.93 -11.30 0.10
CA SER A 92 -0.88 -10.67 0.90
C SER A 92 -0.33 -9.43 0.21
N VAL A 93 0.14 -8.48 1.01
CA VAL A 93 0.64 -7.19 0.55
C VAL A 93 2.11 -7.06 0.92
N GLN A 94 2.93 -6.68 -0.04
CA GLN A 94 4.31 -6.28 0.18
C GLN A 94 4.53 -4.91 -0.47
N ALA A 95 4.91 -3.89 0.29
CA ALA A 95 5.10 -2.55 -0.25
C ALA A 95 6.37 -1.87 0.25
N VAL A 96 6.89 -0.88 -0.47
CA VAL A 96 7.88 0.02 0.14
C VAL A 96 7.17 0.96 1.11
N ASN A 97 6.20 1.73 0.61
CA ASN A 97 5.27 2.53 1.41
C ASN A 97 3.88 1.87 1.39
N LEU A 98 3.33 1.60 2.57
CA LEU A 98 1.98 1.08 2.77
C LEU A 98 1.15 2.07 3.58
N MET A 99 -0.01 2.46 3.07
CA MET A 99 -0.99 3.26 3.82
C MET A 99 -2.37 2.59 3.75
N GLU A 100 -2.94 2.30 4.90
CA GLU A 100 -4.23 1.64 5.03
C GLU A 100 -5.07 2.23 6.14
N GLY A 101 -6.36 2.41 5.87
CA GLY A 101 -7.39 2.82 6.82
C GLY A 101 -8.79 2.73 6.21
N ARG A 102 -9.83 3.03 6.97
CA ARG A 102 -11.21 3.07 6.48
C ARG A 102 -11.38 4.10 5.36
N SER A 103 -10.88 5.31 5.60
CA SER A 103 -10.70 6.35 4.59
C SER A 103 -9.29 6.92 4.66
N ILE A 104 -8.79 7.41 3.52
CA ILE A 104 -7.50 8.12 3.43
C ILE A 104 -7.78 9.51 2.83
N GLN A 105 -7.35 10.57 3.51
CA GLN A 105 -7.60 11.96 3.10
C GLN A 105 -6.31 12.78 3.14
N ASN A 106 -6.07 13.60 2.10
CA ASN A 106 -4.94 14.53 2.01
C ASN A 106 -3.60 13.83 2.27
N ALA A 107 -3.35 12.73 1.55
CA ALA A 107 -2.21 11.86 1.79
C ALA A 107 -1.14 11.96 0.71
N LEU A 108 0.12 11.79 1.10
CA LEU A 108 1.25 11.73 0.18
C LEU A 108 2.11 10.49 0.44
N GLN A 109 2.40 9.72 -0.61
CA GLN A 109 3.40 8.64 -0.58
C GLN A 109 4.48 8.88 -1.64
N ALA A 110 5.75 8.86 -1.24
CA ALA A 110 6.86 9.03 -2.15
C ALA A 110 7.93 7.95 -1.96
N THR A 111 8.32 7.29 -3.05
CA THR A 111 9.44 6.35 -3.10
C THR A 111 10.45 6.88 -4.11
N THR A 112 11.63 7.29 -3.63
CA THR A 112 12.58 8.04 -4.48
C THR A 112 14.01 7.52 -4.38
N GLY A 113 14.77 7.74 -5.46
CA GLY A 113 16.21 7.54 -5.49
C GLY A 113 16.65 6.09 -5.46
N PHE A 114 15.86 5.13 -5.94
CA PHE A 114 16.33 3.74 -6.08
C PHE A 114 17.14 3.56 -7.37
N SER A 115 18.22 2.78 -7.32
CA SER A 115 18.93 2.35 -8.55
C SER A 115 18.18 1.23 -9.25
N SER A 116 17.59 0.30 -8.49
CA SER A 116 16.65 -0.67 -9.03
C SER A 116 15.64 -1.11 -7.99
N VAL A 117 14.38 -1.29 -8.39
CA VAL A 117 13.41 -2.12 -7.66
C VAL A 117 13.20 -3.41 -8.43
N THR A 118 13.31 -4.55 -7.77
CA THR A 118 12.98 -5.86 -8.34
C THR A 118 11.82 -6.46 -7.56
N MET A 119 10.71 -6.71 -8.24
CA MET A 119 9.53 -7.37 -7.69
C MET A 119 9.38 -8.74 -8.34
N THR A 120 9.24 -9.77 -7.52
CA THR A 120 9.06 -11.15 -7.96
C THR A 120 8.01 -11.82 -7.09
N GLN A 121 7.04 -12.43 -7.76
CA GLN A 121 6.03 -13.28 -7.17
C GLN A 121 6.27 -14.70 -7.66
N ASP A 122 6.06 -15.70 -6.81
CA ASP A 122 6.11 -17.10 -7.22
C ASP A 122 4.84 -17.50 -8.01
N ALA A 123 4.95 -18.54 -8.85
CA ALA A 123 3.87 -18.94 -9.76
C ALA A 123 2.69 -19.64 -9.06
N ASP A 124 2.91 -20.23 -7.90
CA ASP A 124 1.92 -21.02 -7.14
C ASP A 124 1.11 -20.17 -6.14
N LEU A 125 0.94 -18.87 -6.44
CA LEU A 125 0.15 -17.96 -5.62
C LEU A 125 -1.32 -17.98 -6.06
N GLY A 126 -2.15 -18.92 -5.60
CA GLY A 126 -3.59 -18.92 -5.86
C GLY A 126 -4.40 -17.81 -5.17
N GLY A 127 -3.86 -16.60 -5.03
CA GLY A 127 -4.51 -15.45 -4.37
C GLY A 127 -4.12 -14.09 -4.96
N SER A 128 -4.90 -13.05 -4.65
CA SER A 128 -4.69 -11.67 -5.14
C SER A 128 -3.58 -10.97 -4.36
N ASN A 129 -2.32 -11.30 -4.68
CA ASN A 129 -1.16 -10.72 -4.01
C ASN A 129 -0.74 -9.40 -4.64
N THR A 130 -0.41 -8.42 -3.79
CA THR A 130 0.00 -7.09 -4.24
C THR A 130 1.43 -6.82 -3.83
N GLN A 131 2.30 -6.53 -4.81
CA GLN A 131 3.59 -5.88 -4.56
C GLN A 131 3.58 -4.47 -5.11
N ALA A 132 4.00 -3.48 -4.32
CA ALA A 132 4.04 -2.10 -4.79
C ALA A 132 5.22 -1.28 -4.25
N ALA A 133 5.62 -0.22 -4.95
CA ALA A 133 6.48 0.79 -4.31
C ALA A 133 5.63 1.66 -3.35
N ASN A 134 4.53 2.23 -3.83
CA ASN A 134 3.55 2.94 -3.01
C ASN A 134 2.20 2.24 -3.16
N TYR A 135 1.64 1.77 -2.03
CA TYR A 135 0.30 1.21 -1.97
C TYR A 135 -0.54 1.98 -0.95
N ALA A 136 -1.68 2.47 -1.41
CA ALA A 136 -2.72 3.06 -0.57
C ALA A 136 -3.99 2.22 -0.73
N LYS A 137 -4.54 1.72 0.37
CA LYS A 137 -5.81 1.00 0.37
C LYS A 137 -6.77 1.58 1.39
N ALA A 138 -8.00 1.85 0.96
CA ALA A 138 -9.09 2.22 1.85
C ALA A 138 -10.32 1.36 1.60
N ASP A 139 -11.01 0.93 2.66
CA ASP A 139 -12.24 0.15 2.48
C ASP A 139 -13.39 1.03 1.96
N GLN A 140 -13.43 2.31 2.37
CA GLN A 140 -14.44 3.27 1.92
C GLN A 140 -13.91 4.19 0.83
N SER A 141 -12.99 5.10 1.16
CA SER A 141 -12.64 6.18 0.25
C SER A 141 -11.20 6.65 0.32
N ILE A 142 -10.72 7.15 -0.82
CA ILE A 142 -9.47 7.90 -0.93
C ILE A 142 -9.80 9.30 -1.48
N GLU A 143 -9.37 10.34 -0.77
CA GLU A 143 -9.51 11.73 -1.15
C GLU A 143 -8.14 12.43 -1.14
N ASN A 144 -7.85 13.22 -2.19
CA ASN A 144 -6.64 14.06 -2.26
C ASN A 144 -5.34 13.26 -2.01
N LEU A 145 -5.14 12.19 -2.79
CA LEU A 145 -3.95 11.32 -2.71
C LEU A 145 -2.91 11.70 -3.76
N ALA A 146 -1.66 11.87 -3.35
CA ALA A 146 -0.51 11.99 -4.22
C ALA A 146 0.47 10.82 -4.03
N GLN A 147 0.79 10.08 -5.09
CA GLN A 147 1.82 9.04 -5.08
C GLN A 147 2.92 9.34 -6.10
N SER A 148 4.18 9.15 -5.71
CA SER A 148 5.32 9.34 -6.60
C SER A 148 6.36 8.24 -6.47
N ALA A 149 6.79 7.69 -7.60
CA ALA A 149 7.87 6.71 -7.68
C ALA A 149 8.95 7.19 -8.66
N VAL A 150 10.14 7.46 -8.15
CA VAL A 150 11.26 8.00 -8.95
C VAL A 150 12.51 7.17 -8.75
N GLY A 151 13.07 6.65 -9.84
CA GLY A 151 14.33 5.94 -9.79
C GLY A 151 14.84 5.52 -11.16
N ASN A 152 15.87 4.66 -11.17
CA ASN A 152 16.54 4.29 -12.40
C ASN A 152 15.86 3.09 -13.08
N ARG A 153 15.74 1.94 -12.40
CA ARG A 153 15.21 0.71 -13.00
C ARG A 153 14.09 0.08 -12.19
N TRP A 154 13.06 -0.41 -12.86
CA TRP A 154 12.11 -1.36 -12.29
C TRP A 154 12.16 -2.68 -13.05
N ASN A 155 12.40 -3.78 -12.34
CA ASN A 155 12.30 -5.14 -12.85
C ASN A 155 11.07 -5.77 -12.20
N ALA A 156 10.16 -6.28 -13.03
CA ALA A 156 8.95 -6.88 -12.54
C ALA A 156 8.68 -8.18 -13.28
N ALA A 157 8.25 -9.17 -12.53
CA ALA A 157 7.88 -10.49 -13.02
C ALA A 157 6.65 -10.93 -12.22
N PRO A 158 5.44 -10.43 -12.53
CA PRO A 158 4.23 -11.04 -12.03
C PRO A 158 4.21 -12.50 -12.52
N GLN A 159 3.69 -13.43 -11.74
CA GLN A 159 3.62 -14.85 -12.14
C GLN A 159 2.20 -15.41 -12.02
N ALA A 160 1.50 -15.10 -10.94
CA ALA A 160 0.18 -15.66 -10.68
C ALA A 160 -0.98 -14.78 -11.17
N ALA A 161 -2.03 -15.43 -11.67
CA ALA A 161 -3.28 -14.78 -12.03
C ALA A 161 -3.89 -14.04 -10.81
N GLY A 162 -4.45 -12.85 -11.04
CA GLY A 162 -5.05 -12.03 -9.98
C GLY A 162 -4.04 -11.29 -9.09
N SER A 163 -2.74 -11.59 -9.21
CA SER A 163 -1.70 -10.83 -8.51
C SER A 163 -1.32 -9.55 -9.28
N VAL A 164 -0.98 -8.50 -8.54
CA VAL A 164 -0.62 -7.18 -9.04
C VAL A 164 0.80 -6.83 -8.58
N GLN A 165 1.64 -6.42 -9.52
CA GLN A 165 2.89 -5.71 -9.23
C GLN A 165 2.77 -4.28 -9.72
N ALA A 166 3.09 -3.31 -8.87
CA ALA A 166 2.91 -1.91 -9.19
C ALA A 166 4.02 -0.97 -8.72
N LEU A 167 4.15 0.21 -9.32
CA LEU A 167 4.90 1.30 -8.69
C LEU A 167 3.99 2.12 -7.79
N ASN A 168 2.97 2.75 -8.36
CA ASN A 168 1.95 3.45 -7.60
C ASN A 168 0.62 2.72 -7.76
N TYR A 169 0.03 2.28 -6.65
CA TYR A 169 -1.26 1.63 -6.64
C TYR A 169 -2.15 2.21 -5.54
N ALA A 170 -3.36 2.58 -5.92
CA ALA A 170 -4.42 3.01 -5.02
C ALA A 170 -5.64 2.12 -5.23
N GLU A 171 -6.24 1.67 -4.13
CA GLU A 171 -7.41 0.80 -4.13
C GLU A 171 -8.42 1.30 -3.10
N ALA A 172 -9.64 1.62 -3.54
CA ALA A 172 -10.72 2.03 -2.65
C ALA A 172 -12.08 1.85 -3.29
N SER A 173 -13.14 1.77 -2.49
CA SER A 173 -14.51 1.71 -3.04
C SER A 173 -14.85 2.99 -3.83
N GLN A 174 -14.42 4.15 -3.33
CA GLN A 174 -14.70 5.46 -3.95
C GLN A 174 -13.50 6.41 -3.90
N TYR A 175 -13.42 7.31 -4.89
CA TYR A 175 -12.42 8.37 -4.93
C TYR A 175 -13.05 9.75 -4.95
N TYR A 176 -12.41 10.72 -4.29
CA TYR A 176 -12.82 12.13 -4.24
C TYR A 176 -11.62 13.06 -4.45
N GLY A 177 -11.92 14.32 -4.77
CA GLY A 177 -10.90 15.36 -4.88
C GLY A 177 -9.87 15.05 -5.97
N VAL A 178 -8.59 15.33 -5.71
CA VAL A 178 -7.49 15.13 -6.68
C VAL A 178 -6.72 13.85 -6.37
N ILE A 179 -6.67 12.91 -7.32
CA ILE A 179 -5.80 11.74 -7.23
C ILE A 179 -4.67 11.90 -8.24
N ALA A 180 -3.44 12.03 -7.75
CA ALA A 180 -2.25 12.25 -8.55
C ALA A 180 -1.26 11.10 -8.39
N GLN A 181 -0.85 10.47 -9.50
CA GLN A 181 0.21 9.47 -9.51
C GLN A 181 1.29 9.85 -10.52
N SER A 182 2.55 9.70 -10.13
CA SER A 182 3.70 10.00 -10.99
C SER A 182 4.76 8.91 -10.92
N ALA A 183 5.26 8.49 -12.07
CA ALA A 183 6.34 7.53 -12.19
C ALA A 183 7.42 8.06 -13.14
N ILE A 184 8.67 8.10 -12.66
CA ILE A 184 9.84 8.50 -13.46
C ILE A 184 10.88 7.39 -13.40
N LEU A 185 11.15 6.77 -14.54
CA LEU A 185 12.07 5.66 -14.69
C LEU A 185 13.00 5.86 -15.90
N PHE A 186 14.24 5.41 -15.77
CA PHE A 186 15.09 5.22 -16.94
C PHE A 186 14.75 3.92 -17.68
N LYS A 187 14.45 2.83 -16.96
CA LYS A 187 14.14 1.54 -17.57
C LYS A 187 13.07 0.76 -16.80
N LEU A 188 12.08 0.24 -17.53
CA LEU A 188 11.15 -0.79 -17.08
C LEU A 188 11.49 -2.10 -17.80
N ASN A 189 11.76 -3.17 -17.05
CA ASN A 189 11.85 -4.53 -17.56
C ASN A 189 10.66 -5.33 -17.02
N ALA A 190 9.72 -5.66 -17.90
CA ALA A 190 8.49 -6.35 -17.59
C ALA A 190 8.55 -7.78 -18.16
N ASN A 191 8.61 -8.79 -17.28
CA ASN A 191 8.44 -10.19 -17.65
C ASN A 191 6.99 -10.59 -17.39
N LEU A 192 6.15 -10.48 -18.42
CA LEU A 192 4.71 -10.62 -18.35
C LEU A 192 4.27 -12.08 -18.35
N SER A 193 3.27 -12.37 -17.52
CA SER A 193 2.66 -13.69 -17.37
C SER A 193 1.15 -13.54 -17.09
N ALA A 194 0.55 -14.48 -16.35
CA ALA A 194 -0.86 -14.44 -15.96
C ALA A 194 -1.23 -13.29 -15.00
N GLY A 195 -0.27 -12.73 -14.26
CA GLY A 195 -0.51 -11.59 -13.38
C GLY A 195 -0.45 -10.22 -14.08
N GLU A 196 -0.72 -9.17 -13.32
CA GLU A 196 -0.79 -7.80 -13.86
C GLU A 196 0.38 -6.93 -13.42
N LEU A 197 0.89 -6.13 -14.36
CA LEU A 197 1.92 -5.14 -14.10
C LEU A 197 1.38 -3.73 -14.30
N ARG A 198 1.49 -2.87 -13.27
CA ARG A 198 0.83 -1.56 -13.24
C ARG A 198 1.79 -0.42 -12.82
N VAL A 199 2.10 0.55 -13.68
CA VAL A 199 3.01 1.66 -13.29
C VAL A 199 2.31 2.64 -12.35
N ASN A 200 1.17 3.16 -12.80
CA ASN A 200 0.27 4.01 -12.04
C ASN A 200 -1.11 3.40 -12.20
N SER A 201 -1.74 2.99 -11.11
CA SER A 201 -3.09 2.44 -11.17
C SER A 201 -3.96 2.88 -10.01
N ILE A 202 -5.23 3.09 -10.35
CA ILE A 202 -6.33 3.36 -9.44
C ILE A 202 -7.35 2.23 -9.66
N GLN A 203 -7.76 1.57 -8.59
CA GLN A 203 -8.77 0.51 -8.61
C GLN A 203 -9.97 0.94 -7.76
N GLY A 204 -11.17 0.89 -8.35
CA GLY A 204 -12.44 1.17 -7.70
C GLY A 204 -13.24 2.30 -8.34
N GLY A 205 -14.34 2.70 -7.69
CA GLY A 205 -15.29 3.65 -8.23
C GLY A 205 -14.75 5.08 -8.30
N THR A 206 -14.40 5.55 -9.50
CA THR A 206 -13.90 6.93 -9.71
C THR A 206 -14.96 7.95 -10.11
N GLY A 207 -16.25 7.57 -10.11
CA GLY A 207 -17.35 8.45 -10.56
C GLY A 207 -17.48 9.76 -9.76
N SER A 208 -16.93 9.80 -8.54
CA SER A 208 -16.95 10.97 -7.64
C SER A 208 -15.61 11.71 -7.57
N ALA A 209 -14.58 11.27 -8.31
CA ALA A 209 -13.27 11.90 -8.28
C ALA A 209 -13.34 13.27 -8.97
N GLY A 210 -12.74 14.29 -8.35
CA GLY A 210 -12.68 15.64 -8.94
C GLY A 210 -11.71 15.70 -10.11
N LEU A 211 -10.51 15.15 -9.94
CA LEU A 211 -9.48 15.08 -10.97
C LEU A 211 -8.58 13.86 -10.78
N LEU A 212 -8.37 13.09 -11.85
CA LEU A 212 -7.39 12.01 -11.90
C LEU A 212 -6.23 12.43 -12.78
N VAL A 213 -5.03 12.52 -12.20
CA VAL A 213 -3.80 12.84 -12.93
C VAL A 213 -2.82 11.69 -12.79
N GLN A 214 -2.50 11.02 -13.88
CA GLN A 214 -1.47 9.99 -13.90
C GLN A 214 -0.41 10.35 -14.94
N SER A 215 0.84 10.44 -14.52
CA SER A 215 1.97 10.79 -15.38
C SER A 215 3.07 9.74 -15.30
N SER A 216 3.58 9.34 -16.46
CA SER A 216 4.65 8.36 -16.55
C SER A 216 5.71 8.85 -17.53
N PHE A 217 6.95 8.97 -17.07
CA PHE A 217 8.11 9.15 -17.92
C PHE A 217 9.00 7.91 -17.80
N ILE A 218 9.03 7.09 -18.85
CA ILE A 218 9.83 5.86 -18.89
C ILE A 218 10.70 5.89 -20.14
N LYS A 219 12.01 6.08 -19.97
CA LYS A 219 12.91 6.23 -21.12
C LYS A 219 13.00 4.97 -21.97
N ARG A 220 12.93 3.79 -21.35
CA ARG A 220 12.97 2.49 -22.04
C ARG A 220 12.02 1.50 -21.39
N VAL A 221 11.16 0.89 -22.20
CA VAL A 221 10.31 -0.24 -21.80
C VAL A 221 10.79 -1.48 -22.55
N SER A 222 11.04 -2.55 -21.81
CA SER A 222 11.35 -3.87 -22.35
C SER A 222 10.31 -4.85 -21.81
N THR A 223 9.55 -5.48 -22.69
CA THR A 223 8.57 -6.51 -22.33
C THR A 223 9.04 -7.87 -22.84
N GLN A 224 8.77 -8.90 -22.08
CA GLN A 224 8.94 -10.31 -22.45
C GLN A 224 7.71 -11.09 -21.98
N GLY A 225 7.37 -12.18 -22.65
CA GLY A 225 6.24 -13.05 -22.24
C GLY A 225 4.89 -12.59 -22.77
N ARG A 226 3.81 -13.07 -22.14
CA ARG A 226 2.41 -12.77 -22.50
C ARG A 226 1.67 -12.36 -21.23
N GLY A 227 1.00 -11.22 -21.24
CA GLY A 227 0.29 -10.69 -20.09
C GLY A 227 -0.07 -9.22 -20.29
N VAL A 228 -0.44 -8.53 -19.21
CA VAL A 228 -0.87 -7.14 -19.24
C VAL A 228 0.15 -6.24 -18.56
N LEU A 229 0.62 -5.23 -19.29
CA LEU A 229 1.30 -4.06 -18.74
C LEU A 229 0.38 -2.85 -18.90
N SER A 230 -0.03 -2.29 -17.78
CA SER A 230 -0.87 -1.10 -17.69
C SER A 230 -0.07 0.11 -17.21
N ILE A 231 -0.13 1.20 -17.97
CA ILE A 231 0.53 2.47 -17.63
C ILE A 231 -0.55 3.54 -17.58
N ASN A 232 -0.67 4.24 -16.45
CA ASN A 232 -1.73 5.22 -16.19
C ASN A 232 -3.12 4.60 -16.38
N HIS A 233 -3.47 3.71 -15.45
CA HIS A 233 -4.67 2.90 -15.51
C HIS A 233 -5.68 3.30 -14.43
N VAL A 234 -6.94 3.26 -14.81
CA VAL A 234 -8.08 3.41 -13.92
C VAL A 234 -9.03 2.27 -14.23
N ALA A 235 -9.28 1.40 -13.24
CA ALA A 235 -10.28 0.35 -13.33
C ALA A 235 -11.37 0.58 -12.29
N PRO A 236 -12.65 0.33 -12.65
CA PRO A 236 -13.76 0.39 -11.71
C PRO A 236 -13.69 -0.69 -10.63
#